data_AF-A0AAW5M095-F1
#
_entry.id   AF-A0AAW5M095-F1
#
_cell.length_a   1.000
_cell.length_b   1.000
_cell.length_c   1.000
_cell.angle_alpha   90.00
_cell.angle_beta   90.00
_cell.angle_gamma   90.00
#
_symmetry.space_group_name_H-M   'P 1'
#
loop_
_entity.id
_entity.type
_entity.pdbx_description
1 polymer ?
#
loop_
_entity_poly.entity_id
_entity_poly.type
_entity_poly.pdbx_seq_one_letter_code
_entity_poly.pdbx_strand_id
1 'polypeptide(L)'
;LLEDKLDLVNPAFKTVFKTFLKYKTYITNAMELPYSNAKLEATNKLIKDIKRQAFGFRNFTNFKTKIYIALNIKNERTKFVLSRC
;
A
#
# COMPACT_ATOMS: atom_id res chain seq x y z
N LEU A 1 18.87 5.03 23.65
CA LEU A 1 19.09 6.28 22.85
C LEU A 1 17.80 6.98 22.42
N LEU A 2 16.83 6.30 21.77
CA LEU A 2 15.52 6.89 21.43
C LEU A 2 14.46 6.66 22.52
N GLU A 3 14.49 5.51 23.19
CA GLU A 3 13.60 5.17 24.30
C GLU A 3 13.82 6.11 25.49
N ASP A 4 15.08 6.38 25.85
CA ASP A 4 15.46 7.22 27.00
C ASP A 4 15.17 8.71 26.81
N LYS A 5 14.86 9.15 25.58
CA LYS A 5 14.59 10.56 25.26
C LYS A 5 13.13 10.86 24.95
N LEU A 6 12.23 9.88 25.10
CA LEU A 6 10.81 10.03 24.78
C LEU A 6 10.12 11.11 25.62
N ASP A 7 10.64 11.40 26.82
CA ASP A 7 10.13 12.45 27.70
C ASP A 7 10.62 13.86 27.34
N LEU A 8 11.68 13.96 26.53
CA LEU A 8 12.17 15.21 25.94
C LEU A 8 11.49 15.53 24.60
N VAL A 9 10.76 14.57 24.02
CA VAL A 9 10.08 14.75 22.74
C VAL A 9 8.82 15.59 22.94
N ASN A 10 8.60 16.54 22.04
CA ASN A 10 7.37 17.33 22.01
C ASN A 10 6.14 16.38 22.11
N PRO A 11 5.19 16.64 23.04
CA PRO A 11 4.03 15.78 23.24
C PRO A 11 3.28 15.39 21.96
N ALA A 12 3.23 16.28 20.97
CA ALA A 12 2.60 16.02 19.67
C ALA A 12 3.19 14.83 18.92
N PHE A 13 4.49 14.55 19.10
CA PHE A 13 5.19 13.46 18.43
C PHE A 13 5.38 12.23 19.32
N LYS A 14 5.02 12.29 20.61
CA LYS A 14 5.23 11.18 21.55
C LYS A 14 4.58 9.87 21.06
N THR A 15 3.38 9.96 20.46
CA THR A 15 2.67 8.80 19.87
C THR A 15 3.35 8.25 18.62
N VAL A 16 3.91 9.14 17.78
CA VAL A 16 4.64 8.77 16.57
C VAL A 16 5.90 7.98 16.94
N PHE A 17 6.68 8.47 17.91
CA PHE A 17 7.88 7.77 18.38
C PHE A 17 7.57 6.45 19.08
N LYS A 18 6.51 6.38 19.89
CA LYS A 18 6.03 5.10 20.44
C LYS A 18 5.71 4.07 19.35
N THR A 19 5.06 4.51 18.27
CA THR A 19 4.76 3.64 17.12
C THR A 19 6.04 3.18 16.43
N PHE A 20 6.99 4.08 16.19
CA PHE A 20 8.28 3.71 15.60
C PHE A 20 9.05 2.69 16.42
N LEU A 21 9.10 2.86 17.75
CA LEU A 21 9.74 1.90 18.65
C LEU A 21 9.04 0.54 18.60
N LYS A 22 7.70 0.52 18.65
CA LYS A 22 6.90 -0.71 18.55
C LYS A 22 7.14 -1.49 17.25
N TYR A 23 7.32 -0.79 16.14
CA TYR A 23 7.47 -1.41 14.81
C TYR A 23 8.91 -1.39 14.27
N LYS A 24 9.90 -1.12 15.13
CA LYS A 24 11.31 -0.94 14.75
C LYS A 24 11.84 -2.08 13.87
N THR A 25 11.60 -3.33 14.27
CA THR A 25 12.02 -4.52 13.51
C THR A 25 11.44 -4.55 12.09
N TYR A 26 10.18 -4.20 11.91
CA TYR A 26 9.56 -4.15 10.57
C TYR A 26 10.15 -3.03 9.70
N ILE A 27 10.48 -1.89 10.31
CA ILE A 27 11.10 -0.76 9.60
C ILE A 27 12.51 -1.14 9.16
N THR A 28 13.29 -1.76 10.03
CA THR A 28 14.62 -2.29 9.70
C THR A 28 14.53 -3.33 8.58
N ASN A 29 13.62 -4.29 8.67
CA ASN A 29 13.39 -5.27 7.62
C ASN A 29 13.00 -4.62 6.28
N ALA A 30 12.21 -3.54 6.29
CA ALA A 30 11.84 -2.81 5.07
C ALA A 30 13.02 -2.07 4.42
N MET A 31 14.07 -1.73 5.19
CA MET A 31 15.29 -1.11 4.66
C MET A 31 16.30 -2.15 4.15
N GLU A 32 16.36 -3.33 4.78
CA GLU A 32 17.32 -4.38 4.44
C GLU A 32 16.84 -5.27 3.28
N LEU A 33 15.53 -5.53 3.20
CA LEU A 33 14.98 -6.42 2.19
C LEU A 33 14.76 -5.69 0.85
N PRO A 34 14.99 -6.37 -0.29
CA PRO A 34 14.82 -5.76 -1.62
C PRO A 34 13.35 -5.67 -2.07
N TYR A 35 12.39 -5.81 -1.16
CA TYR A 35 10.97 -5.83 -1.50
C TYR A 35 10.40 -4.42 -1.58
N SER A 36 9.81 -4.07 -2.72
CA SER A 36 9.13 -2.79 -2.92
C SER A 36 7.63 -2.88 -2.66
N ASN A 37 7.09 -1.91 -1.90
CA ASN A 37 5.65 -1.74 -1.72
C ASN A 37 4.94 -1.17 -2.98
N ALA A 38 5.68 -0.81 -4.03
CA ALA A 38 5.12 -0.14 -5.22
C ALA A 38 3.99 -0.94 -5.88
N LYS A 39 4.10 -2.27 -5.95
CA LYS A 39 3.07 -3.13 -6.55
C LYS A 39 1.76 -3.13 -5.74
N LEU A 40 1.87 -3.11 -4.42
CA LEU A 40 0.71 -3.03 -3.52
C LEU A 40 0.04 -1.66 -3.60
N GLU A 41 0.82 -0.57 -3.59
CA GLU A 41 0.29 0.79 -3.76
C GLU A 41 -0.42 0.99 -5.10
N ALA A 42 0.16 0.49 -6.19
CA ALA A 42 -0.47 0.54 -7.51
C ALA A 42 -1.82 -0.19 -7.54
N THR A 43 -1.91 -1.32 -6.83
CA THR A 43 -3.14 -2.11 -6.70
C THR A 43 -4.18 -1.37 -5.84
N ASN A 44 -3.77 -0.84 -4.69
CA ASN A 44 -4.64 -0.06 -3.80
C ASN A 44 -5.20 1.18 -4.51
N LYS A 45 -4.38 1.88 -5.30
CA LYS A 45 -4.82 3.02 -6.10
C LYS A 45 -5.90 2.60 -7.12
N LEU A 46 -5.69 1.50 -7.84
CA LEU A 46 -6.66 0.98 -8.80
C LEU A 46 -8.00 0.67 -8.13
N ILE A 47 -7.99 0.00 -6.97
CA ILE A 47 -9.20 -0.32 -6.21
C ILE A 47 -9.94 0.95 -5.78
N LYS A 48 -9.21 1.95 -5.28
CA LYS A 48 -9.77 3.27 -4.90
C LYS A 48 -10.37 3.98 -6.12
N ASP A 49 -9.69 3.96 -7.27
CA ASP A 49 -10.18 4.55 -8.51
C ASP A 49 -11.46 3.88 -9.01
N ILE A 50 -11.53 2.54 -9.00
CA ILE A 50 -12.73 1.78 -9.38
C ILE A 50 -13.90 2.10 -8.44
N LYS A 51 -13.65 2.12 -7.12
CA LYS A 51 -14.68 2.46 -6.12
C LYS A 51 -15.22 3.89 -6.33
N ARG A 52 -14.33 4.84 -6.62
CA ARG A 52 -14.68 6.24 -6.88
C ARG A 52 -15.49 6.42 -8.16
N GLN A 53 -15.10 5.77 -9.25
CA GLN A 53 -15.82 5.86 -10.54
C GLN A 53 -17.23 5.28 -10.47
N ALA A 54 -17.45 4.25 -9.66
CA ALA A 54 -18.76 3.66 -9.49
C ALA A 54 -19.67 4.42 -8.50
N PHE A 55 -19.15 5.48 -7.84
CA PHE A 55 -19.81 6.12 -6.70
C PHE A 55 -20.18 5.12 -5.58
N GLY A 56 -19.36 4.08 -5.43
CA GLY A 56 -19.63 2.94 -4.55
C GLY A 56 -20.33 1.77 -5.25
N PHE A 57 -20.22 0.59 -4.66
CA PHE A 57 -20.88 -0.63 -5.15
C PHE A 57 -21.90 -1.08 -4.11
N ARG A 58 -23.15 -1.30 -4.54
CA ARG A 58 -24.19 -1.91 -3.68
C ARG A 58 -23.90 -3.37 -3.35
N ASN A 59 -23.26 -4.10 -4.27
CA ASN A 59 -22.93 -5.51 -4.13
C ASN A 59 -21.40 -5.71 -4.16
N PHE A 60 -20.86 -6.29 -3.08
CA PHE A 60 -19.43 -6.54 -2.93
C PHE A 60 -18.88 -7.57 -3.94
N THR A 61 -19.69 -8.56 -4.33
CA THR A 61 -19.32 -9.53 -5.38
C THR A 61 -19.09 -8.84 -6.71
N ASN A 62 -19.94 -7.87 -7.06
CA ASN A 62 -19.78 -7.07 -8.28
C ASN A 62 -18.53 -6.19 -8.20
N PHE A 63 -18.21 -5.65 -7.02
CA PHE A 63 -16.98 -4.89 -6.81
C PHE A 63 -15.73 -5.75 -7.01
N LYS A 64 -15.69 -6.94 -6.39
CA LYS A 64 -14.59 -7.90 -6.56
C LYS A 64 -14.42 -8.28 -8.03
N THR A 65 -15.51 -8.63 -8.71
CA THR A 65 -15.49 -9.02 -10.12
C THR A 65 -14.90 -7.90 -10.99
N LYS A 66 -15.30 -6.65 -10.76
CA LYS A 66 -14.76 -5.50 -11.51
C LYS A 66 -13.27 -5.27 -11.24
N ILE A 67 -12.79 -5.47 -10.01
CA ILE A 67 -11.36 -5.43 -9.68
C ILE A 67 -10.59 -6.53 -10.43
N TYR A 68 -11.08 -7.77 -10.41
CA TYR A 68 -10.43 -8.89 -11.10
C TYR A 68 -10.32 -8.65 -12.60
N ILE A 69 -11.39 -8.20 -13.24
CA ILE A 69 -11.39 -7.88 -14.68
C ILE A 69 -10.37 -6.77 -14.97
N ALA A 70 -10.35 -5.70 -14.18
CA ALA A 70 -9.42 -4.59 -14.38
C ALA A 70 -7.94 -5.01 -14.21
N LEU A 71 -7.66 -5.90 -13.25
CA LEU A 71 -6.32 -6.44 -13.04
C LEU A 71 -5.88 -7.35 -14.20
N ASN A 72 -6.76 -8.22 -14.68
CA ASN A 72 -6.45 -9.10 -15.82
C ASN A 72 -6.17 -8.30 -17.10
N ILE A 73 -7.01 -7.31 -17.42
CA ILE A 73 -6.79 -6.43 -18.58
C ILE A 73 -5.45 -5.70 -18.48
N LYS A 74 -5.06 -5.22 -17.29
CA LYS A 74 -3.75 -4.59 -17.09
C LYS A 74 -2.60 -5.57 -17.35
N ASN A 75 -2.70 -6.80 -16.85
CA ASN A 75 -1.68 -7.82 -17.06
C ASN A 75 -1.53 -8.18 -18.55
N GLU A 76 -2.63 -8.35 -19.28
CA GLU A 76 -2.61 -8.61 -20.72
C GLU A 76 -1.96 -7.47 -21.50
N ARG A 77 -2.32 -6.21 -21.19
CA ARG A 77 -1.69 -5.03 -21.80
C ARG A 77 -0.19 -4.97 -21.55
N THR A 78 0.25 -5.22 -20.32
CA THR A 78 1.68 -5.23 -19.99
C THR A 78 2.42 -6.32 -20.75
N LYS A 79 1.86 -7.54 -20.82
CA LYS A 79 2.45 -8.64 -21.62
C LYS A 79 2.58 -8.28 -23.09
N PHE A 80 1.55 -7.67 -23.66
CA PHE A 80 1.55 -7.24 -25.06
C PHE A 80 2.60 -6.15 -25.36
N VAL A 81 2.79 -5.19 -24.46
CA VAL A 81 3.83 -4.17 -24.60
C VAL A 81 5.22 -4.82 -24.54
N LEU A 82 5.44 -5.75 -23.60
CA LEU A 82 6.72 -6.44 -23.46
C LEU A 82 7.05 -7.32 -24.67
N SER A 83 6.07 -7.92 -25.33
CA SER A 83 6.30 -8.74 -26.54
C SER A 83 6.65 -7.94 -27.80
N ARG A 84 6.56 -6.61 -27.75
CA ARG A 84 6.90 -5.71 -28.87
C ARG A 84 8.31 -5.14 -28.75
N CYS A 85 8.98 -5.36 -27.62
CA CYS A 85 10.37 -5.02 -27.37
C CYS A 85 11.24 -6.25 -27.64
#